data_AF-A0A817MWI1-F1
#
_entry.id   AF-A0A817MWI1-F1
#
_cell.length_a   1.000
_cell.length_b   1.000
_cell.length_c   1.000
_cell.angle_alpha   90.00
_cell.angle_beta   90.00
_cell.angle_gamma   90.00
#
_symmetry.space_group_name_H-M   'P 1'
#
loop_
_entity.id
_entity.type
_entity.pdbx_description
1 polymer ?
#
loop_
_entity_poly.entity_id
_entity_poly.type
_entity_poly.pdbx_seq_one_letter_code
_entity_poly.pdbx_strand_id
1 'polypeptide(L)'
;MYVEMPFITSSTSGLKNKIKHLTNKLRPDLDIQFFFKPPPSIQTFFQTKDPIAKHIQSDVVYYIKCNDCEHSYLGKTERQCIRRLYEHGAPTTPYQPQQQPCNHESDDPPNDPSELRRSSRIKNKIAAATTTRASANDTNNDKKIDKPSIFQYEKETGH
;
A
#
# COMPACT_ATOMS: atom_id res chain seq x y z
N MET A 1 -27.76 10.90 -26.71
CA MET A 1 -26.65 11.33 -25.81
C MET A 1 -26.94 10.81 -24.41
N TYR A 2 -25.98 10.18 -23.74
CA TYR A 2 -26.14 9.70 -22.37
C TYR A 2 -25.55 10.68 -21.37
N VAL A 3 -26.33 11.03 -20.36
CA VAL A 3 -25.91 11.89 -19.26
C VAL A 3 -25.99 11.11 -17.96
N GLU A 4 -24.86 11.06 -17.29
CA GLU A 4 -24.75 10.47 -15.97
C GLU A 4 -25.22 11.46 -14.90
N MET A 5 -25.99 10.98 -13.93
CA MET A 5 -26.41 11.80 -12.80
C MET A 5 -26.37 11.02 -11.48
N PRO A 6 -25.85 11.59 -10.38
CA PRO A 6 -25.90 10.93 -9.07
C PRO A 6 -27.34 10.83 -8.56
N PHE A 7 -27.71 9.71 -7.93
CA PHE A 7 -29.03 9.56 -7.30
C PHE A 7 -29.01 10.06 -5.84
N ILE A 8 -29.52 11.28 -5.63
CA ILE A 8 -29.59 11.99 -4.33
C ILE A 8 -31.03 12.00 -3.79
N THR A 9 -31.92 11.10 -4.25
CA THR A 9 -33.40 11.01 -3.95
C THR A 9 -34.31 11.77 -4.94
N SER A 10 -35.51 12.16 -4.52
CA SER A 10 -36.58 12.78 -5.34
C SER A 10 -36.15 14.07 -6.05
N SER A 11 -35.22 14.83 -5.46
CA SER A 11 -34.65 16.05 -6.05
C SER A 11 -34.03 15.79 -7.44
N THR A 12 -33.48 14.59 -7.66
CA THR A 12 -32.85 14.23 -8.94
C THR A 12 -33.86 14.03 -10.06
N SER A 13 -35.05 13.52 -9.75
CA SER A 13 -36.14 13.40 -10.72
C SER A 13 -36.61 14.77 -11.19
N GLY A 14 -36.75 15.73 -10.26
CA GLY A 14 -37.06 17.12 -10.58
C GLY A 14 -36.00 17.76 -11.49
N LEU A 15 -34.72 17.57 -11.19
CA LEU A 15 -33.62 18.06 -12.01
C LEU A 15 -33.62 17.44 -13.41
N LYS A 16 -33.78 16.12 -13.52
CA LYS A 16 -33.90 15.39 -14.80
C LYS A 16 -35.00 15.99 -15.67
N ASN A 17 -36.17 16.23 -15.10
CA ASN A 17 -37.31 16.77 -15.85
C ASN A 17 -37.05 18.20 -16.32
N LYS A 18 -36.43 19.04 -15.49
CA LYS A 18 -36.04 20.41 -15.86
C LYS A 18 -35.01 20.42 -16.99
N ILE A 19 -33.96 19.61 -16.89
CA ILE A 19 -32.93 19.51 -17.95
C ILE A 19 -33.54 18.97 -19.24
N LYS A 20 -34.38 17.92 -19.16
CA LYS A 20 -35.08 17.37 -20.33
C LYS A 20 -35.98 18.42 -20.98
N HIS A 21 -36.72 19.21 -20.20
CA HIS A 21 -37.56 20.27 -20.73
C HIS A 21 -36.73 21.37 -21.42
N LEU A 22 -35.64 21.83 -20.79
CA LEU A 22 -34.74 22.83 -21.37
C LEU A 22 -34.10 22.33 -22.68
N THR A 23 -33.70 21.06 -22.70
CA THR A 23 -33.12 20.43 -23.89
C THR A 23 -34.14 20.41 -25.02
N ASN A 24 -35.36 19.93 -24.77
CA ASN A 24 -36.41 19.90 -25.78
C ASN A 24 -36.77 21.31 -26.31
N LYS A 25 -36.64 22.34 -25.47
CA LYS A 25 -36.91 23.73 -25.85
C LYS A 25 -35.79 24.33 -26.71
N LEU A 26 -34.53 24.04 -26.40
CA LEU A 26 -33.37 24.66 -27.06
C LEU A 26 -32.89 23.85 -28.27
N ARG A 27 -32.92 22.53 -28.17
CA ARG A 27 -32.36 21.56 -29.13
C ARG A 27 -33.22 20.29 -29.15
N PRO A 28 -34.38 20.30 -29.84
CA PRO A 28 -35.26 19.14 -29.92
C PRO A 28 -34.66 17.97 -30.74
N ASP A 29 -33.59 18.24 -31.48
CA ASP A 29 -32.80 17.24 -32.21
C ASP A 29 -31.94 16.36 -31.27
N LEU A 30 -31.71 16.80 -30.03
CA LEU A 30 -30.92 16.06 -29.05
C LEU A 30 -31.79 15.16 -28.18
N ASP A 31 -31.73 13.84 -28.43
CA ASP A 31 -32.26 12.85 -27.49
C ASP A 31 -31.30 12.63 -26.32
N ILE A 32 -31.64 13.16 -25.15
CA ILE A 32 -30.86 12.99 -23.92
C ILE A 32 -31.49 11.91 -23.04
N GLN A 33 -30.69 10.88 -22.78
CA GLN A 33 -31.04 9.78 -21.88
C GLN A 33 -30.22 9.89 -20.59
N PHE A 34 -30.93 9.90 -19.46
CA PHE A 34 -30.32 9.99 -18.14
C PHE A 34 -30.24 8.61 -17.51
N PHE A 35 -29.06 8.26 -17.01
CA PHE A 35 -28.89 7.10 -16.13
C PHE A 35 -28.36 7.56 -14.78
N PHE A 36 -28.83 6.89 -13.73
CA PHE A 36 -28.54 7.28 -12.36
C PHE A 36 -27.44 6.40 -11.79
N LYS A 37 -26.36 7.02 -11.28
CA LYS A 37 -25.37 6.27 -10.52
C LYS A 37 -25.88 5.99 -9.11
N PRO A 38 -25.72 4.74 -8.62
CA PRO A 38 -25.98 4.45 -7.22
C PRO A 38 -25.03 5.27 -6.35
N PRO A 39 -25.41 5.59 -5.10
CA PRO A 39 -24.51 6.19 -4.15
C PRO A 39 -23.22 5.36 -4.03
N PRO A 40 -22.04 6.01 -3.95
CA PRO A 40 -20.79 5.30 -3.74
C PRO A 40 -20.87 4.48 -2.45
N SER A 41 -20.39 3.23 -2.49
CA SER A 41 -20.30 2.40 -1.30
C SER A 41 -19.25 2.98 -0.34
N ILE A 42 -19.35 2.64 0.94
CA ILE A 42 -18.33 2.99 1.96
C ILE A 42 -16.93 2.57 1.49
N GLN A 43 -16.80 1.42 0.83
CA GLN A 43 -15.55 0.93 0.25
C GLN A 43 -14.93 1.89 -0.78
N THR A 44 -15.74 2.71 -1.45
CA THR A 44 -15.23 3.72 -2.40
C THR A 44 -14.50 4.86 -1.67
N PHE A 45 -14.89 5.15 -0.43
CA PHE A 45 -14.28 6.20 0.38
C PHE A 45 -13.06 5.70 1.17
N PHE A 46 -13.04 4.41 1.51
CA PHE A 46 -11.96 3.80 2.29
C PHE A 46 -11.27 2.71 1.48
N GLN A 47 -10.07 3.02 0.97
CA GLN A 47 -9.20 1.99 0.41
C GLN A 47 -8.92 0.95 1.49
N THR A 48 -9.29 -0.30 1.25
CA THR A 48 -9.18 -1.38 2.25
C THR A 48 -7.72 -1.74 2.57
N LYS A 49 -6.78 -1.33 1.73
CA LYS A 49 -5.34 -1.62 1.87
C LYS A 49 -4.53 -0.38 1.52
N ASP A 50 -3.42 -0.19 2.22
CA ASP A 50 -2.45 0.83 1.87
C ASP A 50 -1.81 0.51 0.50
N PRO A 51 -1.57 1.53 -0.35
CA PRO A 51 -0.90 1.32 -1.61
C PRO A 51 0.51 0.78 -1.38
N ILE A 52 0.82 -0.35 -2.04
CA ILE A 52 2.15 -0.96 -1.98
C ILE A 52 3.06 -0.21 -2.95
N ALA A 53 4.16 0.36 -2.45
CA ALA A 53 5.13 1.04 -3.29
C ALA A 53 5.70 0.11 -4.37
N LYS A 54 5.84 0.61 -5.60
CA LYS A 54 6.19 -0.19 -6.79
C LYS A 54 7.43 -1.08 -6.64
N HIS A 55 8.45 -0.58 -5.94
CA HIS A 55 9.70 -1.33 -5.74
C HIS A 55 9.55 -2.54 -4.80
N ILE A 56 8.56 -2.57 -3.91
CA ILE A 56 8.28 -3.75 -3.04
C ILE A 56 7.15 -4.64 -3.58
N GLN A 57 6.59 -4.33 -4.76
CA GLN A 57 5.57 -5.18 -5.39
C GLN A 57 6.19 -6.51 -5.89
N SER A 58 5.39 -7.57 -5.82
CA SER A 58 5.67 -8.91 -6.36
C SER A 58 4.77 -9.20 -7.55
N ASP A 59 5.12 -10.20 -8.36
CA ASP A 59 4.40 -10.56 -9.59
C ASP A 59 4.27 -9.39 -10.57
N VAL A 60 5.41 -8.76 -10.86
CA VAL A 60 5.50 -7.59 -11.73
C VAL A 60 6.48 -7.83 -12.87
N VAL A 61 6.23 -7.12 -13.97
CA VAL A 61 7.19 -6.93 -15.05
C VAL A 61 8.01 -5.67 -14.75
N TYR A 62 9.33 -5.77 -14.87
CA TYR A 62 10.25 -4.66 -14.62
C TYR A 62 11.17 -4.45 -15.81
N TYR A 63 11.74 -3.24 -15.85
CA TYR A 63 12.61 -2.76 -16.92
C TYR A 63 13.89 -2.20 -16.29
N ILE A 64 15.04 -2.66 -16.77
CA ILE A 64 16.36 -2.15 -16.40
C ILE A 64 16.97 -1.54 -17.65
N LYS A 65 17.26 -0.23 -17.60
CA LYS A 65 18.02 0.46 -18.64
C LYS A 65 19.51 0.42 -18.29
N CYS A 66 20.37 0.10 -19.24
CA CYS A 66 21.80 0.32 -19.05
C CYS A 66 22.09 1.83 -19.07
N ASN A 67 22.93 2.31 -18.16
CA ASN A 67 23.31 3.73 -18.13
C ASN A 67 24.36 4.06 -19.20
N ASP A 68 25.21 3.10 -19.55
CA ASP A 68 26.37 3.30 -20.41
C ASP A 68 26.08 2.96 -21.89
N CYS A 69 24.91 2.38 -22.19
CA CYS A 69 24.53 2.06 -23.57
C CYS A 69 23.00 2.04 -23.77
N GLU A 70 22.56 1.93 -25.02
CA GLU A 70 21.13 1.91 -25.38
C GLU A 70 20.44 0.54 -25.12
N HIS A 71 21.16 -0.42 -24.54
CA HIS A 71 20.57 -1.72 -24.22
C HIS A 71 19.66 -1.64 -23.00
N SER A 72 18.66 -2.52 -22.99
CA SER A 72 17.74 -2.65 -21.88
C SER A 72 17.33 -4.10 -21.66
N TYR A 73 16.90 -4.38 -20.44
CA TYR A 73 16.44 -5.69 -20.03
C TYR A 73 15.01 -5.61 -19.50
N LEU A 74 14.13 -6.45 -20.04
CA LEU A 74 12.76 -6.63 -19.59
C LEU A 74 12.63 -8.01 -18.95
N GLY A 75 12.16 -8.05 -17.72
CA GLY A 75 12.01 -9.29 -16.97
C GLY A 75 10.70 -9.35 -16.19
N LYS A 76 10.29 -10.56 -15.80
CA LYS A 76 9.20 -10.79 -14.84
C LYS A 76 9.73 -11.39 -13.55
N THR A 77 9.08 -11.12 -12.43
CA THR A 77 9.44 -11.71 -11.13
C THR A 77 8.23 -11.95 -10.25
N GLU A 78 8.16 -13.15 -9.67
CA GLU A 78 7.19 -13.49 -8.61
C GLU A 78 7.63 -12.96 -7.23
N ARG A 79 8.91 -12.61 -7.09
CA ARG A 79 9.50 -12.03 -5.87
C ARG A 79 9.35 -10.52 -5.88
N GLN A 80 9.57 -9.86 -4.73
CA GLN A 80 9.62 -8.40 -4.64
C GLN A 80 10.60 -7.80 -5.66
N CYS A 81 10.15 -6.78 -6.39
CA CYS A 81 10.89 -6.13 -7.47
C CYS A 81 12.28 -5.66 -7.02
N ILE A 82 12.40 -5.04 -5.84
CA ILE A 82 13.67 -4.56 -5.28
C ILE A 82 14.71 -5.67 -5.13
N ARG A 83 14.29 -6.88 -4.72
CA ARG A 83 15.20 -8.02 -4.59
C ARG A 83 15.71 -8.46 -5.96
N ARG A 84 14.82 -8.51 -6.94
CA ARG A 84 15.19 -8.87 -8.32
C ARG A 84 16.09 -7.82 -8.96
N LEU A 85 15.84 -6.54 -8.73
CA LEU A 85 16.68 -5.45 -9.20
C LEU A 85 18.10 -5.55 -8.60
N TYR A 86 18.21 -5.88 -7.30
CA TYR A 86 19.49 -6.12 -6.64
C TYR A 86 20.23 -7.34 -7.23
N GLU A 87 19.53 -8.46 -7.47
CA GLU A 87 20.08 -9.64 -8.14
C GLU A 87 20.68 -9.32 -9.52
N HIS A 88 20.09 -8.37 -10.25
CA HIS A 88 20.56 -7.91 -11.56
C HIS A 88 21.52 -6.71 -11.50
N GLY A 89 21.99 -6.32 -10.32
CA GLY A 89 22.94 -5.19 -10.16
C GLY A 89 22.37 -3.84 -10.59
N ALA A 90 21.04 -3.70 -10.63
CA ALA A 90 20.43 -2.41 -10.92
C ALA A 90 20.77 -1.40 -9.81
N PRO A 91 20.98 -0.12 -10.15
CA PRO A 91 21.30 0.90 -9.17
C PRO A 91 20.19 0.99 -8.11
N THR A 92 20.57 0.90 -6.84
CA THR A 92 19.71 1.00 -5.66
C THR A 92 19.25 2.43 -5.38
N THR A 93 19.21 3.29 -6.39
CA THR A 93 18.68 4.63 -6.20
C THR A 93 17.26 4.48 -5.65
N PRO A 94 16.90 5.25 -4.61
CA PRO A 94 15.54 5.22 -4.11
C PRO A 94 14.67 5.51 -5.33
N TYR A 95 13.88 4.52 -5.73
CA TYR A 95 12.94 4.61 -6.83
C TYR A 95 12.25 5.97 -6.71
N GLN A 96 12.61 6.91 -7.58
CA GLN A 96 11.82 8.12 -7.73
C GLN A 96 10.62 7.66 -8.52
N PRO A 97 9.40 7.70 -7.94
CA PRO A 97 8.23 7.66 -8.79
C PRO A 97 8.45 8.77 -9.82
N GLN A 98 8.18 8.51 -11.09
CA GLN A 98 7.89 9.63 -11.99
C GLN A 98 6.68 10.34 -11.36
N GLN A 99 6.96 11.34 -10.53
CA GLN A 99 5.97 12.19 -9.91
C GLN A 99 5.47 13.10 -11.01
N GLN A 100 4.18 13.01 -11.35
CA GLN A 100 3.48 14.21 -11.78
C GLN A 100 3.55 15.20 -10.60
N PRO A 101 4.00 16.44 -10.80
CA PRO A 101 4.19 17.36 -9.69
C PRO A 101 2.83 17.82 -9.16
N CYS A 102 2.50 17.43 -7.93
CA CYS A 102 1.57 18.16 -7.08
C CYS A 102 2.38 18.99 -6.09
N ASN A 103 2.41 20.31 -6.32
CA ASN A 103 3.08 21.26 -5.45
C ASN A 103 2.33 21.34 -4.12
N HIS A 104 2.97 20.92 -3.03
CA HIS A 104 2.61 21.40 -1.71
C HIS A 104 3.90 21.90 -1.06
N GLU A 105 4.05 23.23 -0.98
CA GLU A 105 5.07 23.89 -0.18
C GLU A 105 4.90 23.46 1.28
N SER A 106 5.97 22.93 1.87
CA SER A 106 6.05 22.59 3.29
C SER A 106 6.92 23.63 4.00
N ASP A 107 6.27 24.58 4.65
CA ASP A 107 6.86 25.30 5.77
C ASP A 107 6.53 24.51 7.05
N ASP A 108 7.48 23.72 7.58
CA ASP A 108 7.47 23.27 8.98
C ASP A 108 8.88 22.76 9.44
N PRO A 109 9.22 22.88 10.74
CA PRO A 109 10.59 22.97 11.28
C PRO A 109 11.21 21.61 11.69
N PRO A 110 12.48 21.54 12.18
CA PRO A 110 13.24 20.29 12.19
C PRO A 110 12.76 19.29 13.25
N ASN A 111 12.65 18.04 12.81
CA ASN A 111 12.30 16.84 13.57
C ASN A 111 13.30 16.59 14.72
N ASP A 112 12.87 16.80 15.97
CA ASP A 112 13.56 16.25 17.16
C ASP A 112 13.19 14.76 17.30
N PRO A 113 14.16 13.81 17.30
CA PRO A 113 13.88 12.37 17.35
C PRO A 113 13.27 11.85 18.66
N SER A 114 13.04 12.70 19.67
CA SER A 114 12.79 12.26 21.04
C SER A 114 11.34 11.87 21.40
N GLU A 115 10.34 12.09 20.54
CA GLU A 115 8.92 11.84 20.88
C GLU A 115 8.19 10.92 19.88
N LEU A 116 8.69 9.69 19.70
CA LEU A 116 7.87 8.62 19.14
C LEU A 116 6.78 8.19 20.16
N ARG A 117 5.56 8.70 19.96
CA ARG A 117 4.30 8.48 20.72
C ARG A 117 3.87 7.02 21.02
N ARG A 118 4.68 6.01 20.71
CA ARG A 118 4.33 4.58 20.87
C ARG A 118 4.95 3.88 22.09
N SER A 119 5.66 4.57 22.98
CA SER A 119 6.56 3.87 23.92
C SER A 119 6.05 3.63 25.36
N SER A 120 4.88 4.10 25.80
CA SER A 120 4.49 3.94 27.22
C SER A 120 4.11 2.50 27.60
N ARG A 121 3.44 1.76 26.71
CA ARG A 121 3.00 0.37 26.99
C ARG A 121 4.17 -0.62 26.98
N ILE A 122 5.16 -0.39 26.12
CA ILE A 122 6.34 -1.25 26.00
C ILE A 122 7.26 -1.04 27.21
N LYS A 123 7.44 0.22 27.65
CA LYS A 123 8.24 0.56 28.84
C LYS A 123 7.72 -0.15 30.10
N ASN A 124 6.40 -0.14 30.32
CA ASN A 124 5.79 -0.80 31.49
C ASN A 124 5.90 -2.33 31.42
N LYS A 125 5.83 -2.92 30.21
CA LYS A 125 5.96 -4.37 30.02
C LYS A 125 7.39 -4.87 30.27
N ILE A 126 8.40 -4.06 29.93
CA ILE A 126 9.81 -4.36 30.22
C ILE A 126 10.09 -4.24 31.72
N ALA A 127 9.61 -3.19 32.39
CA ALA A 127 9.80 -3.02 33.83
C ALA A 127 9.19 -4.16 34.66
N ALA A 128 7.98 -4.60 34.31
CA ALA A 128 7.30 -5.71 35.00
C ALA A 128 8.03 -7.05 34.86
N ALA A 129 8.70 -7.29 33.72
CA ALA A 129 9.47 -8.52 33.46
C ALA A 129 10.82 -8.55 34.21
N THR A 130 11.40 -7.38 34.51
CA THR A 130 12.67 -7.29 35.24
C THR A 130 12.48 -7.53 36.74
N THR A 131 11.37 -7.09 37.33
CA THR A 131 11.07 -7.29 38.75
C THR A 131 10.78 -8.76 39.10
N THR A 132 10.25 -9.55 38.16
CA THR A 132 9.95 -10.98 38.41
C THR A 132 11.17 -11.90 38.34
N ARG A 133 12.28 -11.47 37.71
CA ARG A 133 13.50 -12.28 37.60
C ARG A 133 14.49 -12.13 38.76
N ALA A 134 14.32 -11.13 39.62
CA ALA A 134 15.27 -10.86 40.72
C ALA A 134 15.01 -11.68 42.00
N SER A 135 13.93 -12.47 42.09
CA SER A 135 13.59 -13.27 43.27
C SER A 135 13.62 -14.80 43.08
N ALA A 136 14.25 -15.30 42.02
CA ALA A 136 14.40 -16.74 41.79
C ALA A 136 15.87 -17.11 41.52
N ASN A 137 16.76 -16.75 42.44
CA ASN A 137 18.05 -17.41 42.59
C ASN A 137 17.96 -18.30 43.83
N ASP A 138 17.60 -19.57 43.64
CA ASP A 138 18.18 -20.64 44.45
C ASP A 138 17.92 -22.03 43.86
N THR A 139 18.98 -22.84 43.88
CA THR A 139 19.10 -24.29 43.66
C THR A 139 19.25 -24.87 42.23
N ASN A 140 20.50 -25.30 41.98
CA ASN A 140 21.02 -26.44 41.19
C ASN A 140 20.04 -27.34 40.39
N ASN A 141 20.35 -27.58 39.11
CA ASN A 141 20.78 -28.90 38.60
C ASN A 141 20.97 -28.94 37.07
N ASP A 142 22.00 -29.67 36.65
CA ASP A 142 22.30 -30.10 35.28
C ASP A 142 21.08 -30.65 34.52
N LYS A 143 20.71 -30.05 33.38
CA LYS A 143 19.95 -30.72 32.31
C LYS A 143 20.37 -30.25 30.91
N LYS A 144 20.64 -31.25 30.07
CA LYS A 144 20.86 -31.19 28.61
C LYS A 144 19.96 -30.16 27.93
N ILE A 145 20.57 -29.31 27.10
CA ILE A 145 19.84 -28.45 26.16
C ILE A 145 19.56 -29.28 24.91
N ASP A 146 18.30 -29.70 24.76
CA ASP A 146 17.80 -30.22 23.49
C ASP A 146 17.72 -29.08 22.47
N LYS A 147 18.36 -29.27 21.32
CA LYS A 147 18.34 -28.30 20.21
C LYS A 147 16.95 -28.28 19.56
N PRO A 148 16.43 -27.11 19.15
CA PRO A 148 15.12 -27.01 18.49
C PRO A 148 15.11 -27.73 17.14
N SER A 149 13.99 -28.41 16.86
CA SER A 149 13.72 -29.32 15.75
C SER A 149 13.65 -28.70 14.34
N ILE A 150 14.13 -27.46 14.16
CA ILE A 150 13.92 -26.70 12.92
C ILE A 150 15.01 -26.94 11.85
N PHE A 151 16.03 -27.76 12.14
CA PHE A 151 17.21 -27.97 11.29
C PHE A 151 17.33 -29.37 10.65
N GLN A 152 16.26 -30.17 10.60
CA GLN A 152 16.33 -31.56 10.08
C GLN A 152 15.47 -31.83 8.84
N TYR A 153 15.23 -30.85 7.96
CA TYR A 153 14.49 -31.13 6.72
C TYR A 153 15.09 -30.48 5.46
N GLU A 154 16.40 -30.66 5.22
CA GLU A 154 17.01 -30.39 3.91
C GLU A 154 18.12 -31.39 3.53
N LYS A 155 18.02 -32.65 3.98
CA LYS A 155 18.90 -33.72 3.51
C LYS A 155 18.13 -35.00 3.25
N GLU A 156 17.20 -34.97 2.29
CA GLU A 156 16.68 -36.15 1.62
C GLU A 156 15.80 -35.70 0.45
N THR A 157 16.44 -35.31 -0.65
CA THR A 157 15.95 -35.35 -2.05
C THR A 157 17.06 -34.79 -2.94
N GLY A 158 18.19 -35.50 -2.95
CA GLY A 158 19.19 -35.37 -4.01
C GLY A 158 18.88 -36.40 -5.08
N HIS A 159 18.58 -35.91 -6.27
CA HIS A 159 18.66 -36.66 -7.53
C HIS A 159 20.11 -37.01 -7.84
#